data_AF-A0A0S8EF95-F1
#
_entry.id   AF-A0A0S8EF95-F1
#
_cell.length_a   1.000
_cell.length_b   1.000
_cell.length_c   1.000
_cell.angle_alpha   90.00
_cell.angle_beta   90.00
_cell.angle_gamma   90.00
#
_symmetry.space_group_name_H-M   'P 1'
#
loop_
_entity.id
_entity.type
_entity.pdbx_description
1 polymer ?
#
loop_
_entity_poly.entity_id
_entity_poly.type
_entity_poly.pdbx_seq_one_letter_code
_entity_poly.pdbx_strand_id
1 'polypeptide(L)'
;MDSAGTSETWGHAGKRQVLVAALLALSLGLAVYVLDRPPGSAYFLPPVLSLAGTHLWFGALGAQLPEFVHVYVFSLFTALILGSSRRALLTSCLTWWAIDSFFEIGQHPLISPHIAAAVPAWFAGIPFLENTAPYFARGTFDPGDLVAIAIGALMAYLTVGVIRRKELSHVHIF
;
A
#
# COMPACT_ATOMS: atom_id res chain seq x y z
N MET A 1 -8.94 21.24 33.21
CA MET A 1 -8.54 20.89 31.84
C MET A 1 -7.79 19.58 31.91
N ASP A 2 -8.53 18.50 32.14
CA ASP A 2 -7.99 17.13 32.19
C ASP A 2 -8.70 16.32 31.12
N SER A 3 -8.11 16.29 29.93
CA SER A 3 -8.38 15.24 28.95
C SER A 3 -7.03 14.61 28.62
N ALA A 4 -6.47 13.89 29.59
CA ALA A 4 -5.45 12.91 29.32
C ALA A 4 -6.10 11.89 28.38
N GLY A 5 -5.86 12.07 27.08
CA GLY A 5 -6.27 11.13 26.06
C GLY A 5 -5.59 9.82 26.36
N THR A 6 -6.37 8.86 26.88
CA THR A 6 -5.97 7.47 26.88
C THR A 6 -5.68 7.13 25.42
N SER A 7 -4.40 6.99 25.08
CA SER A 7 -4.02 6.43 23.80
C SER A 7 -4.71 5.07 23.73
N GLU A 8 -5.74 4.92 22.87
CA GLU A 8 -6.38 3.64 22.63
C GLU A 8 -5.31 2.72 22.04
N THR A 9 -4.64 1.99 22.93
CA THR A 9 -3.62 1.01 22.59
C THR A 9 -4.33 -0.29 22.26
N TRP A 10 -3.94 -0.89 21.15
CA TRP A 10 -4.44 -2.19 20.74
C TRP A 10 -4.35 -3.27 21.82
N GLY A 11 -5.31 -4.20 21.84
CA GLY A 11 -5.11 -5.50 22.45
C GLY A 11 -4.07 -6.33 21.70
N HIS A 12 -3.39 -7.25 22.39
CA HIS A 12 -2.41 -8.16 21.75
C HIS A 12 -3.06 -9.02 20.65
N ALA A 13 -4.32 -9.42 20.83
CA ALA A 13 -5.06 -10.22 19.85
C ALA A 13 -5.35 -9.41 18.57
N GLY A 14 -5.83 -8.18 18.68
CA GLY A 14 -6.10 -7.30 17.54
C GLY A 14 -4.85 -6.92 16.77
N LYS A 15 -3.74 -6.59 17.47
CA LYS A 15 -2.42 -6.38 16.81
C LYS A 15 -2.03 -7.57 15.96
N ARG A 16 -2.13 -8.78 16.52
CA ARG A 16 -1.79 -10.02 15.81
C ARG A 16 -2.68 -10.24 14.59
N GLN A 17 -3.99 -9.99 14.70
CA GLN A 17 -4.91 -10.15 13.58
C GLN A 17 -4.60 -9.17 12.43
N VAL A 18 -4.35 -7.90 12.75
CA VAL A 18 -3.98 -6.89 11.74
C VAL A 18 -2.65 -7.23 11.09
N LEU A 19 -1.66 -7.65 11.89
CA LEU A 19 -0.35 -8.08 11.38
C LEU A 19 -0.48 -9.27 10.41
N VAL A 20 -1.24 -10.31 10.79
CA VAL A 20 -1.47 -11.46 9.93
C VAL A 20 -2.17 -11.06 8.64
N ALA A 21 -3.20 -10.20 8.71
CA ALA A 21 -3.90 -9.71 7.52
C ALA A 21 -2.94 -8.94 6.58
N ALA A 22 -2.08 -8.07 7.13
CA ALA A 22 -1.07 -7.34 6.37
C ALA A 22 -0.06 -8.28 5.70
N LEU A 23 0.45 -9.29 6.42
CA LEU A 23 1.42 -10.24 5.88
C LEU A 23 0.82 -11.15 4.79
N LEU A 24 -0.44 -11.58 4.95
CA LEU A 24 -1.14 -12.36 3.92
C LEU A 24 -1.37 -11.54 2.66
N ALA A 25 -1.83 -10.28 2.80
CA ALA A 25 -2.02 -9.39 1.67
C ALA A 25 -0.68 -9.06 0.97
N LEU A 26 0.39 -8.83 1.74
CA LEU A 26 1.72 -8.60 1.18
C LEU A 26 2.23 -9.82 0.39
N SER A 27 1.98 -11.03 0.92
CA SER A 27 2.34 -12.28 0.23
C SER A 27 1.57 -12.43 -1.08
N LEU A 28 0.29 -12.05 -1.11
CA LEU A 28 -0.52 -12.01 -2.32
C LEU A 28 0.05 -11.01 -3.35
N GLY A 29 0.41 -9.79 -2.92
CA GLY A 29 1.06 -8.81 -3.79
C GLY A 29 2.38 -9.31 -4.37
N LEU A 30 3.22 -9.94 -3.54
CA LEU A 30 4.46 -10.57 -4.00
C LEU A 30 4.19 -11.69 -5.02
N ALA A 31 3.15 -12.49 -4.82
CA ALA A 31 2.78 -13.54 -5.76
C ALA A 31 2.41 -12.98 -7.14
N VAL A 32 1.72 -11.83 -7.21
CA VAL A 32 1.43 -11.16 -8.49
C VAL A 32 2.72 -10.78 -9.21
N TYR A 33 3.69 -10.22 -8.50
CA TYR A 33 4.98 -9.84 -9.09
C TYR A 33 5.79 -11.05 -9.57
N VAL A 34 5.76 -12.16 -8.82
CA VAL A 34 6.47 -13.39 -9.18
C VAL A 34 5.82 -14.10 -10.37
N LEU A 35 4.49 -14.15 -10.42
CA LEU A 35 3.75 -15.00 -11.36
C LEU A 35 3.34 -14.30 -12.66
N ASP A 36 3.05 -13.00 -12.62
CA ASP A 36 2.42 -12.30 -13.75
C ASP A 36 3.25 -11.13 -14.29
N ARG A 37 4.20 -10.58 -13.52
CA ARG A 37 4.98 -9.40 -13.94
C ARG A 37 6.33 -9.79 -14.56
N PRO A 38 6.73 -9.14 -15.67
CA PRO A 38 7.97 -9.50 -16.37
C PRO A 38 9.21 -9.25 -15.50
N PRO A 39 10.30 -10.03 -15.70
CA PRO A 39 11.52 -9.88 -14.93
C PRO A 39 12.08 -8.45 -15.06
N GLY A 40 12.50 -7.87 -13.94
CA GLY A 40 13.01 -6.50 -13.88
C GLY A 40 11.94 -5.41 -13.78
N SER A 41 10.65 -5.77 -13.70
CA SER A 41 9.58 -4.79 -13.42
C SER A 41 9.58 -4.29 -11.96
N ALA A 42 10.19 -5.04 -11.04
CA ALA A 42 10.32 -4.68 -9.64
C ALA A 42 11.80 -4.62 -9.26
N TYR A 43 12.22 -3.49 -8.69
CA TYR A 43 13.62 -3.23 -8.36
C TYR A 43 14.23 -4.29 -7.42
N PHE A 44 13.45 -4.74 -6.43
CA PHE A 44 13.89 -5.69 -5.41
C PHE A 44 13.67 -7.16 -5.75
N LEU A 45 13.07 -7.46 -6.91
CA LEU A 45 12.81 -8.85 -7.30
C LEU A 45 13.88 -9.30 -8.29
N PRO A 46 14.81 -10.20 -7.88
CA PRO A 46 15.79 -10.76 -8.78
C PRO A 46 15.10 -11.47 -9.96
N PRO A 47 15.62 -11.33 -11.20
CA PRO A 47 15.04 -11.99 -12.36
C PRO A 47 14.89 -13.52 -12.22
N VAL A 48 15.75 -14.17 -11.43
CA VAL A 48 15.69 -15.62 -11.16
C VAL A 48 14.44 -16.06 -10.39
N LEU A 49 13.79 -15.14 -9.67
CA LEU A 49 12.55 -15.42 -8.94
C LEU A 49 11.30 -15.17 -9.79
N SER A 50 11.44 -14.59 -10.99
CA SER A 50 10.32 -14.37 -11.89
C SER A 50 9.90 -15.70 -12.52
N LEU A 51 8.67 -16.12 -12.24
CA LEU A 51 8.00 -17.25 -12.88
C LEU A 51 7.02 -16.79 -13.97
N ALA A 52 7.03 -15.49 -14.30
CA ALA A 52 6.22 -14.92 -15.36
C ALA A 52 6.48 -15.63 -16.69
N GLY A 53 5.45 -16.35 -17.15
CA GLY A 53 5.43 -17.07 -18.40
C GLY A 53 4.40 -16.48 -19.36
N THR A 54 3.91 -17.28 -20.29
CA THR A 54 2.80 -16.88 -21.20
C THR A 54 1.43 -16.90 -20.52
N HIS A 55 1.32 -17.55 -19.37
CA HIS A 55 0.07 -17.68 -18.61
C HIS A 55 -0.02 -16.59 -17.54
N LEU A 56 -1.08 -15.78 -17.58
CA LEU A 56 -1.40 -14.78 -16.56
C LEU A 56 -2.33 -15.41 -15.51
N TRP A 57 -1.86 -15.59 -14.28
CA TRP A 57 -2.61 -16.20 -13.19
C TRP A 57 -3.69 -15.28 -12.63
N PHE A 58 -3.41 -13.97 -12.60
CA PHE A 58 -4.34 -12.94 -12.13
C PHE A 58 -4.99 -12.18 -13.30
N GLY A 59 -4.41 -12.27 -14.50
CA GLY A 59 -4.98 -11.69 -15.71
C GLY A 59 -5.15 -10.17 -15.59
N ALA A 60 -6.31 -9.66 -16.00
CA ALA A 60 -6.61 -8.22 -15.93
C ALA A 60 -6.53 -7.67 -14.50
N LEU A 61 -6.88 -8.46 -13.47
CA LEU A 61 -6.80 -8.02 -12.08
C LEU A 61 -5.34 -7.82 -11.63
N GLY A 62 -4.39 -8.53 -12.22
CA GLY A 62 -2.96 -8.37 -11.91
C GLY A 62 -2.41 -6.98 -12.26
N ALA A 63 -3.13 -6.20 -13.08
CA ALA A 63 -2.81 -4.81 -13.37
C ALA A 63 -2.98 -3.93 -12.14
N GLN A 64 -4.17 -3.94 -11.51
CA GLN A 64 -4.50 -3.04 -10.40
C GLN A 64 -4.31 -3.64 -8.99
N LEU A 65 -4.17 -4.97 -8.89
CA LEU A 65 -4.02 -5.65 -7.60
C LEU A 65 -2.79 -5.19 -6.80
N PRO A 66 -1.61 -4.92 -7.39
CA PRO A 66 -0.47 -4.37 -6.66
C PRO A 66 -0.78 -3.06 -5.94
N GLU A 67 -1.43 -2.09 -6.60
CA GLU A 67 -1.76 -0.78 -6.03
C GLU A 67 -2.79 -0.91 -4.89
N PHE A 68 -3.81 -1.76 -5.07
CA PHE A 68 -4.74 -2.11 -3.99
C PHE A 68 -4.00 -2.67 -2.76
N VAL A 69 -3.13 -3.66 -2.98
CA VAL A 69 -2.39 -4.33 -1.89
C VAL A 69 -1.44 -3.35 -1.20
N HIS A 70 -0.79 -2.47 -1.97
CA HIS A 70 0.16 -1.49 -1.47
C HIS A 70 -0.51 -0.55 -0.45
N VAL A 71 -1.56 0.16 -0.85
CA VAL A 71 -2.31 1.06 0.03
C VAL A 71 -2.90 0.32 1.22
N TYR A 72 -3.45 -0.88 0.99
CA TYR A 72 -4.04 -1.69 2.06
C TYR A 72 -3.01 -2.05 3.13
N VAL A 73 -1.89 -2.67 2.75
CA VAL A 73 -0.85 -3.16 3.66
C VAL A 73 -0.18 -2.02 4.41
N PHE A 74 0.18 -0.95 3.70
CA PHE A 74 0.83 0.20 4.33
C PHE A 74 -0.09 0.95 5.29
N SER A 75 -1.39 1.05 4.99
CA SER A 75 -2.39 1.56 5.92
C SER A 75 -2.49 0.71 7.19
N LEU A 76 -2.47 -0.63 7.08
CA LEU A 76 -2.50 -1.53 8.23
C LEU A 76 -1.24 -1.42 9.10
N PHE A 77 -0.04 -1.40 8.49
CA PHE A 77 1.20 -1.24 9.23
C PHE A 77 1.29 0.12 9.94
N THR A 78 0.85 1.18 9.27
CA THR A 78 0.83 2.51 9.88
C THR A 78 -0.15 2.57 11.05
N ALA A 79 -1.31 1.95 10.92
CA ALA A 79 -2.26 1.82 12.03
C ALA A 79 -1.66 1.02 13.22
N LEU A 80 -0.91 -0.05 12.95
CA LEU A 80 -0.23 -0.81 14.01
C LEU A 80 0.74 0.05 14.83
N ILE A 81 1.40 1.01 14.17
CA ILE A 81 2.33 1.96 14.81
C ILE A 81 1.56 3.07 15.55
N LEU A 82 0.58 3.70 14.88
CA LEU A 82 -0.13 4.87 15.41
C LEU A 82 -1.20 4.54 16.47
N GLY A 83 -1.67 3.29 16.53
CA GLY A 83 -2.71 2.85 17.47
C GLY A 83 -4.05 2.53 16.79
N SER A 84 -5.02 2.03 17.57
CA SER A 84 -6.32 1.57 17.06
C SER A 84 -7.39 2.68 17.02
N SER A 85 -7.06 3.89 17.47
CA SER A 85 -8.03 5.00 17.54
C SER A 85 -8.58 5.35 16.15
N ARG A 86 -9.86 5.75 16.08
CA ARG A 86 -10.49 6.13 14.80
C ARG A 86 -9.71 7.21 14.04
N ARG A 87 -9.09 8.15 14.77
CA ARG A 87 -8.23 9.19 14.17
C ARG A 87 -6.99 8.57 13.54
N ALA A 88 -6.29 7.68 14.24
CA ALA A 88 -5.13 6.97 13.70
C ALA A 88 -5.48 6.16 12.44
N LEU A 89 -6.66 5.53 12.40
CA LEU A 89 -7.12 4.80 11.21
C LEU A 89 -7.36 5.71 10.02
N LEU A 90 -8.09 6.81 10.23
CA LEU A 90 -8.36 7.80 9.18
C LEU A 90 -7.07 8.43 8.69
N THR A 91 -6.17 8.81 9.58
CA THR A 91 -4.86 9.35 9.22
C THR A 91 -4.08 8.34 8.39
N SER A 92 -3.97 7.08 8.82
CA SER A 92 -3.24 6.05 8.09
C SER A 92 -3.81 5.85 6.68
N CYS A 93 -5.13 5.69 6.56
CA CYS A 93 -5.77 5.41 5.26
C CYS A 93 -5.72 6.62 4.32
N LEU A 94 -5.97 7.84 4.83
CA LEU A 94 -5.95 9.05 4.01
C LEU A 94 -4.53 9.40 3.55
N THR A 95 -3.52 9.19 4.42
CA THR A 95 -2.13 9.42 4.05
C THR A 95 -1.71 8.51 2.90
N TRP A 96 -1.94 7.20 3.00
CA TRP A 96 -1.54 6.27 1.95
C TRP A 96 -2.39 6.40 0.69
N TRP A 97 -3.69 6.65 0.82
CA TRP A 97 -4.53 7.00 -0.34
C TRP A 97 -3.99 8.22 -1.10
N ALA A 98 -3.60 9.28 -0.38
CA ALA A 98 -3.09 10.50 -0.99
C ALA A 98 -1.71 10.31 -1.62
N ILE A 99 -0.80 9.60 -0.95
CA ILE A 99 0.55 9.32 -1.45
C ILE A 99 0.49 8.50 -2.75
N ASP A 100 -0.26 7.39 -2.74
CA ASP A 100 -0.34 6.50 -3.90
C ASP A 100 -1.09 7.18 -5.05
N SER A 101 -2.18 7.90 -4.77
CA SER A 101 -2.87 8.69 -5.79
C SER A 101 -1.96 9.76 -6.40
N PHE A 102 -1.07 10.37 -5.59
CA PHE A 102 -0.10 11.34 -6.09
C PHE A 102 0.91 10.68 -7.03
N PHE A 103 1.44 9.51 -6.69
CA PHE A 103 2.34 8.78 -7.57
C PHE A 103 1.67 8.38 -8.88
N GLU A 104 0.43 7.89 -8.80
CA GLU A 104 -0.37 7.49 -9.95
C GLU A 104 -0.64 8.68 -10.88
N ILE A 105 -1.14 9.79 -10.34
CA ILE A 105 -1.33 11.04 -11.10
C ILE A 105 -0.01 11.55 -11.67
N GLY A 106 1.10 11.38 -10.95
CA GLY A 106 2.43 11.77 -11.42
C GLY A 106 2.87 11.02 -12.69
N GLN A 107 2.34 9.82 -12.94
CA GLN A 107 2.60 9.05 -14.16
C GLN A 107 1.72 9.51 -15.35
N HIS A 108 0.77 10.43 -15.13
CA HIS A 108 -0.09 10.94 -16.19
C HIS A 108 0.76 11.57 -17.33
N PRO A 109 0.45 11.31 -18.62
CA PRO A 109 1.28 11.78 -19.74
C PRO A 109 1.51 13.29 -19.81
N LEU A 110 0.58 14.08 -19.26
CA LEU A 110 0.70 15.54 -19.17
C LEU A 110 1.56 16.03 -17.99
N ILE A 111 1.90 15.16 -17.04
CA ILE A 111 2.59 15.49 -15.79
C ILE A 111 3.98 14.84 -15.74
N SER A 112 4.08 13.57 -16.15
CA SER A 112 5.29 12.78 -16.02
C SER A 112 6.54 13.38 -16.68
N PRO A 113 6.48 14.05 -17.86
CA PRO A 113 7.67 14.67 -18.44
C PRO A 113 8.20 15.82 -17.59
N HIS A 114 7.31 16.57 -16.94
CA HIS A 114 7.68 17.69 -16.08
C HIS A 114 8.31 17.20 -14.78
N ILE A 115 7.75 16.16 -14.16
CA ILE A 115 8.34 15.55 -12.96
C ILE A 115 9.71 14.95 -13.29
N ALA A 116 9.81 14.16 -14.36
CA ALA A 116 11.06 13.53 -14.76
C ALA A 116 12.17 14.55 -15.04
N ALA A 117 11.84 15.68 -15.68
CA ALA A 117 12.78 16.77 -15.92
C ALA A 117 13.18 17.55 -14.65
N ALA A 118 12.33 17.53 -13.61
CA ALA A 118 12.60 18.17 -12.33
C ALA A 118 13.40 17.29 -11.35
N VAL A 119 13.60 16.00 -11.66
CA VAL A 119 14.39 15.11 -10.80
C VAL A 119 15.85 15.60 -10.76
N PRO A 120 16.42 15.84 -9.57
CA PRO A 120 17.79 16.33 -9.46
C PRO A 120 18.81 15.34 -10.02
N ALA A 121 19.79 15.82 -10.77
CA ALA A 121 20.81 14.97 -11.40
C ALA A 121 21.62 14.12 -10.39
N TRP A 122 21.76 14.59 -9.14
CA TRP A 122 22.46 13.85 -8.09
C TRP A 122 21.75 12.56 -7.66
N PHE A 123 20.47 12.38 -8.01
CA PHE A 123 19.75 11.12 -7.78
C PHE A 123 20.38 9.95 -8.53
N ALA A 124 21.01 10.18 -9.70
CA ALA A 124 21.56 9.12 -10.55
C ALA A 124 22.67 8.28 -9.88
N GLY A 125 23.31 8.79 -8.83
CA GLY A 125 24.37 8.07 -8.11
C GLY A 125 23.94 7.45 -6.78
N ILE A 126 22.66 7.58 -6.40
CA ILE A 126 22.17 7.10 -5.11
C ILE A 126 21.22 5.92 -5.36
N PRO A 127 21.51 4.74 -4.78
CA PRO A 127 20.63 3.59 -4.88
C PRO A 127 19.18 3.95 -4.51
N PHE A 128 18.22 3.33 -5.20
CA PHE A 128 16.78 3.62 -5.18
C PHE A 128 16.35 4.95 -5.84
N LEU A 129 17.08 6.04 -5.61
CA LEU A 129 16.72 7.37 -6.15
C LEU A 129 17.00 7.50 -7.65
N GLU A 130 17.95 6.76 -8.19
CA GLU A 130 18.23 6.69 -9.63
C GLU A 130 17.02 6.19 -10.44
N ASN A 131 16.07 5.52 -9.78
CA ASN A 131 14.82 5.05 -10.39
C ASN A 131 13.68 6.07 -10.34
N THR A 132 13.83 7.24 -9.69
CA THR A 132 12.73 8.22 -9.59
C THR A 132 12.27 8.76 -10.95
N ALA A 133 13.18 9.28 -11.77
CA ALA A 133 12.80 9.76 -13.12
C ALA A 133 12.29 8.63 -14.02
N PRO A 134 12.97 7.46 -14.10
CA PRO A 134 12.46 6.33 -14.87
C PRO A 134 11.11 5.79 -14.40
N TYR A 135 10.78 5.87 -13.10
CA TYR A 135 9.49 5.48 -12.55
C TYR A 135 8.36 6.31 -13.18
N PHE A 136 8.46 7.63 -13.16
CA PHE A 136 7.45 8.50 -13.75
C PHE A 136 7.44 8.42 -15.29
N ALA A 137 8.60 8.29 -15.92
CA ALA A 137 8.72 8.27 -17.38
C ALA A 137 8.26 6.96 -18.02
N ARG A 138 8.37 5.82 -17.33
CA ARG A 138 7.96 4.49 -17.83
C ARG A 138 6.68 3.95 -17.21
N GLY A 139 6.19 4.60 -16.15
CA GLY A 139 4.89 4.32 -15.55
C GLY A 139 3.75 4.59 -16.54
N THR A 140 2.61 3.97 -16.29
CA THR A 140 1.40 4.16 -17.11
C THR A 140 0.28 4.53 -16.19
N PHE A 141 -0.27 5.73 -16.38
CA PHE A 141 -1.46 6.15 -15.67
C PHE A 141 -2.68 5.28 -16.07
N ASP A 142 -3.29 4.61 -15.10
CA ASP A 142 -4.54 3.85 -15.21
C ASP A 142 -5.56 4.38 -14.18
N PRO A 143 -6.70 4.95 -14.60
CA PRO A 143 -7.78 5.31 -13.68
C PRO A 143 -8.27 4.14 -12.81
N GLY A 144 -8.10 2.90 -13.27
CA GLY A 144 -8.35 1.68 -12.49
C GLY A 144 -7.48 1.60 -11.24
N ASP A 145 -6.24 2.07 -11.29
CA ASP A 145 -5.32 2.09 -10.15
C ASP A 145 -5.79 3.08 -9.08
N LEU A 146 -6.30 4.26 -9.46
CA LEU A 146 -6.93 5.19 -8.51
C LEU A 146 -8.14 4.57 -7.78
N VAL A 147 -8.95 3.79 -8.50
CA VAL A 147 -10.07 3.05 -7.90
C VAL A 147 -9.56 1.97 -6.95
N ALA A 148 -8.55 1.21 -7.36
CA ALA A 148 -7.92 0.17 -6.54
C ALA A 148 -7.30 0.75 -5.26
N ILE A 149 -6.62 1.89 -5.35
CA ILE A 149 -6.08 2.67 -4.22
C ILE A 149 -7.20 3.07 -3.25
N ALA A 150 -8.30 3.64 -3.76
CA ALA A 150 -9.45 4.03 -2.94
C ALA A 150 -10.09 2.83 -2.23
N ILE A 151 -10.27 1.71 -2.93
CA ILE A 151 -10.81 0.47 -2.37
C ILE A 151 -9.84 -0.10 -1.33
N GLY A 152 -8.53 -0.07 -1.57
CA GLY A 152 -7.50 -0.53 -0.63
C GLY A 152 -7.54 0.22 0.69
N ALA A 153 -7.60 1.55 0.63
CA ALA A 153 -7.73 2.42 1.81
C ALA A 153 -9.04 2.14 2.58
N LEU A 154 -10.17 2.01 1.87
CA LEU A 154 -11.45 1.68 2.48
C LEU A 154 -11.41 0.31 3.18
N MET A 155 -10.86 -0.70 2.51
CA MET A 155 -10.74 -2.06 3.06
C MET A 155 -9.83 -2.11 4.28
N ALA A 156 -8.76 -1.32 4.33
CA ALA A 156 -7.90 -1.21 5.50
C ALA A 156 -8.69 -0.62 6.69
N TYR A 157 -9.42 0.48 6.45
CA TYR A 157 -10.26 1.10 7.47
C TYR A 157 -11.31 0.12 8.02
N LEU A 158 -11.99 -0.62 7.15
CA LEU A 158 -12.99 -1.63 7.54
C LEU A 158 -12.36 -2.79 8.31
N THR A 159 -11.22 -3.31 7.85
CA THR A 159 -10.50 -4.42 8.50
C THR A 159 -10.19 -4.08 9.95
N VAL A 160 -9.54 -2.93 10.18
CA VAL A 160 -9.21 -2.51 11.54
C VAL A 160 -10.46 -2.16 12.34
N GLY A 161 -11.44 -1.50 11.73
CA GLY A 161 -12.71 -1.15 12.38
C GLY A 161 -13.46 -2.37 12.92
N VAL A 162 -13.50 -3.47 12.15
CA VAL A 162 -14.12 -4.74 12.57
C VAL A 162 -13.33 -5.38 13.71
N ILE A 163 -12.01 -5.43 13.62
CA ILE A 163 -11.15 -6.01 14.66
C ILE A 163 -11.30 -5.23 15.98
N ARG A 164 -11.26 -3.89 15.92
CA ARG A 164 -11.46 -3.02 17.10
C ARG A 164 -12.83 -3.23 17.75
N ARG A 165 -13.91 -3.32 16.95
CA ARG A 165 -15.26 -3.56 17.49
C ARG A 165 -15.34 -4.88 18.25
N LYS A 166 -14.70 -5.93 17.73
CA LYS A 166 -14.63 -7.24 18.42
C LYS A 166 -13.88 -7.13 19.75
N GLU A 167 -12.76 -6.41 19.79
CA GLU A 167 -12.02 -6.21 21.05
C GLU A 167 -12.87 -5.49 22.12
N LEU A 168 -13.57 -4.42 21.74
CA LEU A 168 -14.44 -3.68 22.67
C LEU A 168 -15.60 -4.53 23.18
N SER A 169 -16.19 -5.41 22.36
CA SER A 169 -17.27 -6.29 22.78
C SER A 169 -16.84 -7.35 23.81
N HIS A 170 -15.58 -7.79 23.80
CA HIS A 170 -15.07 -8.76 24.77
C HIS A 170 -14.77 -8.14 26.14
N VAL A 171 -14.54 -6.82 26.20
CA VAL A 171 -14.26 -6.11 27.47
C VAL A 171 -15.54 -5.87 28.29
N HIS A 172 -16.71 -5.77 27.64
CA HIS A 172 -17.98 -5.47 28.32
C HIS A 172 -18.77 -6.71 28.84
N ILE A 173 -18.19 -7.91 28.77
CA ILE A 173 -18.84 -9.16 29.21
C ILE A 173 -18.28 -9.65 30.57
N PHE A 174 -17.39 -8.89 31.21
CA PHE A 174 -16.87 -9.15 32.56
C PHE A 174 -17.16 -7.96 33.47
#